data_AF-A0AAD7FUA8-F1
#
_entry.id   AF-A0AAD7FUA8-F1
#
_cell.length_a   1.000
_cell.length_b   1.000
_cell.length_c   1.000
_cell.angle_alpha   90.00
_cell.angle_beta   90.00
_cell.angle_gamma   90.00
#
_symmetry.space_group_name_H-M   'P 1'
#
loop_
_entity.id
_entity.type
_entity.pdbx_description
1 polymer ?
#
loop_
_entity_poly.entity_id
_entity_poly.type
_entity_poly.pdbx_seq_one_letter_code
_entity_poly.pdbx_strand_id
1 'polypeptide(L)'
;MHDLTSLQSSLLFGSLSLIPNNTLRYILLALFVLLTLGHAVHLQRPSVRLSWVERQVDKTEATLRHANSYCSSKDFFCLGEQGLRLLEAKRTLSRVKCSLLGLTAVLTWKKFRILSKDIEVCATDIKKIQAVVELILEVERQRRFTEDITDTEAMLSGFRVSDTRAITYPHPHHAGQQCYASAGNSV
;
A
#
# COMPACT_ATOMS: atom_id res chain seq x y z
N MET A 1 4.02 19.34 5.98
CA MET A 1 2.99 19.82 6.94
C MET A 1 3.58 20.50 8.20
N HIS A 2 4.91 20.65 8.33
CA HIS A 2 5.54 21.32 9.48
C HIS A 2 5.74 22.84 9.31
N ASP A 3 5.73 23.34 8.07
CA ASP A 3 6.09 24.74 7.80
C ASP A 3 4.98 25.74 8.16
N LEU A 4 3.72 25.32 8.08
CA LEU A 4 2.56 26.19 8.34
C LEU A 4 2.49 26.63 9.81
N THR A 5 2.87 25.74 10.73
CA THR A 5 2.85 26.01 12.18
C THR A 5 3.98 26.93 12.63
N SER A 6 5.11 26.92 11.92
CA SER A 6 6.26 27.80 12.16
C SER A 6 5.98 29.25 11.71
N LEU A 7 5.29 29.38 10.58
CA LEU A 7 4.91 30.68 10.02
C LEU A 7 3.82 31.37 10.85
N GLN A 8 2.86 30.61 11.40
CA GLN A 8 1.83 31.16 12.30
C GLN A 8 2.41 31.59 13.66
N SER A 9 3.33 30.83 14.24
CA SER A 9 3.92 31.17 15.54
C SER A 9 4.78 32.44 15.47
N SER A 10 5.61 32.59 14.43
CA SER A 10 6.42 33.80 14.20
C SER A 10 5.58 35.07 14.01
N LEU A 11 4.47 34.99 13.27
CA LEU A 11 3.52 36.10 13.09
C LEU A 11 2.84 36.52 14.40
N LEU A 12 2.49 35.55 15.24
CA LEU A 12 1.90 35.79 16.55
C LEU A 12 2.88 36.45 17.52
N PHE A 13 4.13 35.97 17.58
CA PHE A 13 5.18 36.61 18.40
C PHE A 13 5.48 38.05 17.94
N GLY A 14 5.45 38.31 16.62
CA GLY A 14 5.57 39.65 16.08
C GLY A 14 4.42 40.57 16.52
N SER A 15 3.17 40.11 16.44
CA SER A 15 1.99 40.91 16.83
C SER A 15 1.90 41.18 18.34
N LEU A 16 2.34 40.23 19.18
CA LEU A 16 2.38 40.37 20.65
C LEU A 16 3.48 41.34 21.13
N SER A 17 4.49 41.60 20.31
CA SER A 17 5.56 42.56 20.59
C SER A 17 5.13 44.03 20.44
N LEU A 18 4.05 44.30 19.72
CA LEU A 18 3.57 45.66 19.42
C LEU A 18 2.63 46.23 20.49
N ILE A 19 2.23 45.42 21.47
CA ILE A 19 1.33 45.85 22.55
C ILE A 19 2.18 46.42 23.70
N PRO A 20 2.08 47.73 24.02
CA PRO A 20 2.93 48.37 25.03
C PRO A 20 2.56 47.97 26.48
N ASN A 21 1.38 47.37 26.68
CA ASN A 21 0.90 46.98 28.00
C ASN A 21 1.23 45.51 28.30
N ASN A 22 2.18 45.30 29.21
CA ASN A 22 2.67 43.97 29.61
C ASN A 22 1.54 43.06 30.13
N THR A 23 0.56 43.61 30.84
CA THR A 23 -0.56 42.83 31.40
C THR A 23 -1.44 42.22 30.31
N LEU A 24 -1.77 43.00 29.28
CA LEU A 24 -2.54 42.53 28.12
C LEU A 24 -1.76 41.47 27.32
N ARG A 25 -0.45 41.63 27.19
CA ARG A 25 0.43 40.65 26.52
C ARG A 25 0.40 39.30 27.23
N TYR A 26 0.50 39.26 28.56
CA TYR A 26 0.40 38.02 29.33
C TYR A 26 -0.98 37.36 29.23
N ILE A 27 -2.06 38.16 29.28
CA ILE A 27 -3.44 37.64 29.15
C ILE A 27 -3.65 37.00 27.76
N LEU A 28 -3.22 37.66 26.69
CA LEU A 28 -3.31 37.14 25.32
C LEU A 28 -2.49 35.86 25.15
N LEU A 29 -1.29 35.81 25.71
CA LEU A 29 -0.41 34.64 25.63
C LEU A 29 -1.01 33.46 26.41
N ALA A 30 -1.59 33.70 27.59
CA ALA A 30 -2.31 32.69 28.35
C ALA A 30 -3.55 32.16 27.61
N LEU A 31 -4.35 33.05 27.01
CA LEU A 31 -5.49 32.67 26.16
C LEU A 31 -5.04 31.85 24.95
N PHE A 32 -3.94 32.22 24.30
CA PHE A 32 -3.41 31.48 23.16
C PHE A 32 -2.91 30.09 23.54
N VAL A 33 -2.22 29.95 24.68
CA VAL A 33 -1.81 28.67 25.23
C VAL A 33 -3.04 27.80 25.56
N LEU A 34 -4.07 28.37 26.18
CA LEU A 34 -5.33 27.67 26.44
C LEU A 34 -6.04 27.23 25.15
N LEU A 35 -6.05 28.07 24.12
CA LEU A 35 -6.65 27.77 22.81
C LEU A 35 -5.91 26.65 22.08
N THR A 36 -4.57 26.71 22.06
CA THR A 36 -3.73 25.67 21.43
C THR A 36 -3.81 24.35 22.17
N LEU A 37 -3.80 24.36 23.51
CA LEU A 37 -4.07 23.18 24.34
C LEU A 37 -5.49 22.64 24.09
N GLY A 38 -6.49 23.52 24.06
CA GLY A 38 -7.87 23.16 23.78
C GLY A 38 -8.03 22.52 22.40
N HIS A 39 -7.34 23.06 21.39
CA HIS A 39 -7.34 22.51 20.04
C HIS A 39 -6.61 21.17 19.95
N ALA A 40 -5.46 21.02 20.63
CA ALA A 40 -4.76 19.75 20.73
C ALA A 40 -5.61 18.66 21.40
N VAL A 41 -6.32 19.01 22.49
CA VAL A 41 -7.27 18.11 23.17
C VAL A 41 -8.46 17.79 22.26
N HIS A 42 -8.94 18.77 21.47
CA HIS A 42 -10.04 18.57 20.53
C HIS A 42 -9.66 17.65 19.36
N LEU A 43 -8.42 17.74 18.86
CA LEU A 43 -7.87 16.86 17.82
C LEU A 43 -7.55 15.47 18.37
N GLN A 44 -7.22 15.36 19.66
CA GLN A 44 -7.06 14.08 20.35
C GLN A 44 -8.40 13.44 20.73
N ARG A 45 -9.55 14.04 20.37
CA ARG A 45 -10.83 13.42 20.69
C ARG A 45 -10.91 12.03 20.07
N PRO A 46 -11.20 10.99 20.88
CA PRO A 46 -11.26 9.61 20.42
C PRO A 46 -12.30 9.43 19.32
N SER A 47 -13.36 10.24 19.27
CA SER A 47 -14.35 10.22 18.19
C SER A 47 -13.77 10.55 16.81
N VAL A 48 -12.90 11.56 16.71
CA VAL A 48 -12.26 11.93 15.44
C VAL A 48 -11.32 10.82 14.98
N ARG A 49 -10.49 10.32 15.92
CA ARG A 49 -9.59 9.19 15.65
C ARG A 49 -10.36 7.94 15.23
N LEU A 50 -11.46 7.63 15.90
CA LEU A 50 -12.33 6.49 15.58
C LEU A 50 -12.85 6.60 14.14
N SER A 51 -13.35 7.77 13.73
CA SER A 51 -13.85 7.98 12.35
C SER A 51 -12.76 7.80 11.28
N TRP A 52 -11.52 8.18 11.60
CA TRP A 52 -10.38 7.95 10.71
C TRP A 52 -10.05 6.46 10.62
N VAL A 53 -10.08 5.72 11.74
CA VAL A 53 -9.86 4.27 11.75
C VAL A 53 -10.98 3.53 11.02
N GLU A 54 -12.25 3.91 11.18
CA GLU A 54 -13.38 3.35 10.43
C GLU A 54 -13.13 3.45 8.91
N ARG A 55 -12.70 4.62 8.42
CA ARG A 55 -12.36 4.78 7.00
C ARG A 55 -11.21 3.88 6.54
N GLN A 56 -10.20 3.65 7.39
CA GLN A 56 -9.12 2.73 7.06
C GLN A 56 -9.62 1.29 7.00
N VAL A 57 -10.51 0.89 7.90
CA VAL A 57 -11.15 -0.44 7.85
C VAL A 57 -11.88 -0.64 6.52
N ASP A 58 -12.71 0.34 6.11
CA ASP A 58 -13.49 0.24 4.87
C ASP A 58 -12.57 0.15 3.64
N LYS A 59 -11.49 0.94 3.63
CA LYS A 59 -10.47 0.88 2.58
C LYS A 59 -9.79 -0.49 2.54
N THR A 60 -9.34 -1.01 3.69
CA THR A 60 -8.67 -2.31 3.77
C THR A 60 -9.60 -3.45 3.37
N GLU A 61 -10.89 -3.37 3.71
CA GLU A 61 -11.89 -4.34 3.27
C GLU A 61 -12.07 -4.30 1.75
N ALA A 62 -12.15 -3.12 1.15
CA ALA A 62 -12.23 -2.99 -0.30
C ALA A 62 -11.00 -3.59 -1.00
N THR A 63 -9.80 -3.32 -0.47
CA THR A 63 -8.55 -3.91 -0.97
C THR A 63 -8.55 -5.43 -0.81
N LEU A 64 -9.00 -5.95 0.32
CA LEU A 64 -9.08 -7.39 0.57
C LEU A 64 -10.07 -8.09 -0.38
N ARG A 65 -11.23 -7.49 -0.63
CA ARG A 65 -12.22 -8.00 -1.61
C ARG A 65 -11.62 -8.03 -3.01
N HIS A 66 -10.91 -6.96 -3.39
CA HIS A 66 -10.21 -6.91 -4.67
C HIS A 66 -9.14 -8.00 -4.77
N ALA A 67 -8.31 -8.16 -3.74
CA ALA A 67 -7.30 -9.21 -3.68
C ALA A 67 -7.90 -10.61 -3.77
N ASN A 68 -9.03 -10.86 -3.12
CA ASN A 68 -9.70 -12.16 -3.17
C ASN A 68 -10.28 -12.49 -4.55
N SER A 69 -10.67 -11.47 -5.34
CA SER A 69 -11.07 -11.65 -6.74
C SER A 69 -9.90 -11.79 -7.71
N TYR A 70 -8.70 -11.38 -7.29
CA TYR A 70 -7.52 -11.27 -8.15
C TYR A 70 -6.50 -12.39 -7.92
N CYS A 71 -6.37 -12.94 -6.72
CA CYS A 71 -5.32 -13.90 -6.39
C CYS A 71 -5.72 -15.36 -6.67
N SER A 72 -4.72 -16.18 -6.99
CA SER A 72 -4.84 -17.63 -7.17
C SER A 72 -5.24 -18.35 -5.87
N SER A 73 -5.71 -19.61 -5.97
CA SER A 73 -6.18 -20.41 -4.82
C SER A 73 -5.13 -20.65 -3.75
N LYS A 74 -3.83 -20.48 -4.04
CA LYS A 74 -2.73 -20.66 -3.09
C LYS A 74 -2.71 -19.57 -2.01
N ASP A 75 -3.05 -18.33 -2.37
CA ASP A 75 -3.04 -17.19 -1.43
C ASP A 75 -4.38 -17.01 -0.70
N PHE A 76 -5.37 -17.84 -1.03
CA PHE A 76 -6.70 -17.80 -0.44
C PHE A 76 -6.67 -17.99 1.08
N PHE A 77 -5.82 -18.88 1.60
CA PHE A 77 -5.67 -19.09 3.04
C PHE A 77 -5.07 -17.88 3.74
N CYS A 78 -4.04 -17.26 3.15
CA CYS A 78 -3.39 -16.07 3.70
C CYS A 78 -4.33 -14.86 3.68
N LEU A 79 -5.07 -14.65 2.59
CA LEU A 79 -6.10 -13.61 2.50
C LEU A 79 -7.27 -13.87 3.46
N GLY A 80 -7.66 -15.12 3.65
CA GLY A 80 -8.67 -15.54 4.63
C GLY A 80 -8.25 -15.21 6.07
N GLU A 81 -6.99 -15.48 6.43
CA GLU A 81 -6.44 -15.12 7.74
C GLU A 81 -6.44 -13.60 7.95
N GLN A 82 -6.04 -12.82 6.94
CA GLN A 82 -6.11 -11.35 7.02
C GLN A 82 -7.56 -10.84 7.14
N GLY A 83 -8.50 -11.49 6.46
CA GLY A 83 -9.92 -11.20 6.60
C GLY A 83 -10.45 -11.46 8.01
N LEU A 84 -10.02 -12.55 8.65
CA LEU A 84 -10.39 -12.87 10.02
C LEU A 84 -9.83 -11.84 11.02
N ARG A 85 -8.55 -11.46 10.85
CA ARG A 85 -7.92 -10.39 11.66
C ARG A 85 -8.62 -9.03 11.47
N LEU A 86 -9.04 -8.71 10.25
CA LEU A 86 -9.81 -7.49 9.99
C LEU A 86 -11.19 -7.53 10.66
N LEU A 87 -11.84 -8.70 10.70
CA LEU A 87 -13.10 -8.89 11.41
C LEU A 87 -12.95 -8.72 12.93
N GLU A 88 -11.86 -9.22 13.50
CA GLU A 88 -11.53 -9.00 14.91
C GLU A 88 -11.27 -7.52 15.22
N ALA A 89 -10.52 -6.82 14.35
CA ALA A 89 -10.31 -5.38 14.46
C ALA A 89 -11.63 -4.60 14.41
N LYS A 90 -12.55 -4.96 13.48
CA LYS A 90 -13.91 -4.40 13.40
C LYS A 90 -14.70 -4.61 14.69
N ARG A 91 -14.66 -5.82 15.27
CA ARG A 91 -15.34 -6.11 16.55
C ARG A 91 -14.78 -5.24 17.68
N THR A 92 -13.46 -5.09 17.76
CA THR A 92 -12.81 -4.24 18.76
C THR A 92 -13.22 -2.79 18.58
N LEU A 93 -13.25 -2.28 17.35
CA LEU A 93 -13.67 -0.92 17.04
C LEU A 93 -15.14 -0.67 17.41
N SER A 94 -16.01 -1.66 17.15
CA SER A 94 -17.42 -1.61 17.58
C SER A 94 -17.56 -1.53 19.11
N ARG A 95 -16.77 -2.30 19.88
CA ARG A 95 -16.75 -2.21 21.35
C ARG A 95 -16.30 -0.83 21.83
N VAL A 96 -15.27 -0.27 21.20
CA VAL A 96 -14.78 1.08 21.52
C VAL A 96 -15.86 2.12 21.24
N LYS A 97 -16.58 1.99 20.12
CA LYS A 97 -17.72 2.85 19.74
C LYS A 97 -18.85 2.78 20.76
N CYS A 98 -19.27 1.58 21.16
CA CYS A 98 -20.26 1.39 22.21
C CYS A 98 -19.80 1.99 23.55
N SER A 99 -18.50 1.85 23.87
CA SER A 99 -17.92 2.44 25.08
C SER A 99 -17.94 3.97 25.04
N LEU A 100 -17.67 4.58 23.88
CA LEU A 100 -17.81 6.04 23.67
C LEU A 100 -19.24 6.51 23.84
N LEU A 101 -20.20 5.81 23.25
CA LEU A 101 -21.63 6.16 23.33
C LEU A 101 -22.19 5.99 24.74
N GLY A 102 -21.70 5.00 25.51
CA GLY A 102 -22.09 4.79 26.90
C GLY A 102 -21.45 5.77 27.91
N LEU A 103 -20.49 6.60 27.49
CA LEU A 103 -19.82 7.61 28.31
C LEU A 103 -20.57 8.96 28.22
N THR A 104 -21.84 8.98 28.62
CA THR A 104 -22.71 10.16 28.51
C THR A 104 -22.52 11.21 29.62
N ALA A 105 -21.82 10.90 30.73
CA ALA A 105 -21.76 11.82 31.87
C ALA A 105 -20.35 12.25 32.32
N VAL A 106 -19.34 11.36 32.41
CA VAL A 106 -17.97 11.74 32.82
C VAL A 106 -16.95 10.82 32.18
N LEU A 107 -16.26 11.33 31.16
CA LEU A 107 -15.08 10.69 30.59
C LEU A 107 -13.89 11.01 31.49
N THR A 108 -13.65 10.17 32.51
CA THR A 108 -12.44 10.31 33.33
C THR A 108 -11.20 10.19 32.46
N TRP A 109 -10.16 10.96 32.76
CA TRP A 109 -8.91 10.96 32.00
C TRP A 109 -8.31 9.56 31.82
N LYS A 110 -8.50 8.68 32.82
CA LYS A 110 -8.11 7.26 32.75
C LYS A 110 -8.85 6.51 31.65
N LYS A 111 -10.18 6.64 31.56
CA LYS A 111 -10.98 6.00 30.50
C LYS A 111 -10.67 6.58 29.12
N PHE A 112 -10.44 7.89 29.05
CA PHE A 112 -10.01 8.56 27.82
C PHE A 112 -8.69 7.98 27.29
N ARG A 113 -7.69 7.80 28.16
CA ARG A 113 -6.40 7.22 27.79
C ARG A 113 -6.53 5.77 27.33
N ILE A 114 -7.31 4.96 28.03
CA ILE A 114 -7.54 3.54 27.66
C ILE A 114 -8.16 3.48 26.26
N LEU A 115 -9.26 4.21 26.04
CA LEU A 115 -9.90 4.23 24.72
C LEU A 115 -8.97 4.74 23.62
N SER A 116 -8.20 5.79 23.89
CA SER A 116 -7.27 6.34 22.91
C SER A 116 -6.19 5.32 22.54
N LYS A 117 -5.71 4.54 23.51
CA LYS A 117 -4.74 3.46 23.28
C LYS A 117 -5.38 2.31 22.49
N ASP A 118 -6.61 1.92 22.81
CA ASP A 118 -7.31 0.85 22.09
C ASP A 118 -7.55 1.24 20.62
N ILE A 119 -7.91 2.50 20.35
CA ILE A 119 -8.05 3.05 18.99
C ILE A 119 -6.69 3.01 18.26
N GLU A 120 -5.62 3.38 18.94
CA GLU A 120 -4.27 3.39 18.37
C GLU A 120 -3.78 1.98 18.03
N VAL A 121 -3.98 1.01 18.91
CA VAL A 121 -3.66 -0.40 18.66
C VAL A 121 -4.44 -0.89 17.45
N CYS A 122 -5.75 -0.66 17.42
CA CYS A 122 -6.61 -1.04 16.29
C CYS A 122 -6.13 -0.40 14.97
N ALA A 123 -5.77 0.90 15.00
CA ALA A 123 -5.21 1.60 13.86
C ALA A 123 -3.91 0.95 13.36
N THR A 124 -3.01 0.56 14.26
CA THR A 124 -1.76 -0.11 13.86
C THR A 124 -2.00 -1.48 13.26
N ASP A 125 -2.96 -2.24 13.79
CA ASP A 125 -3.27 -3.57 13.27
C ASP A 125 -3.91 -3.48 11.88
N ILE A 126 -4.82 -2.55 11.64
CA ILE A 126 -5.42 -2.32 10.33
C ILE A 126 -4.34 -1.95 9.29
N LYS A 127 -3.36 -1.11 9.66
CA LYS A 127 -2.24 -0.78 8.77
C LYS A 127 -1.39 -2.00 8.42
N LYS A 128 -1.12 -2.88 9.39
CA LYS A 128 -0.38 -4.13 9.15
C LYS A 128 -1.13 -5.06 8.20
N ILE A 129 -2.43 -5.25 8.43
CA ILE A 129 -3.29 -6.04 7.55
C ILE A 129 -3.25 -5.45 6.14
N GLN A 130 -3.43 -4.14 5.99
CA GLN A 130 -3.38 -3.48 4.69
C GLN A 130 -2.05 -3.70 3.99
N ALA A 131 -0.92 -3.53 4.68
CA ALA A 131 0.40 -3.74 4.12
C ALA A 131 0.63 -5.19 3.64
N VAL A 132 0.14 -6.18 4.40
CA VAL A 132 0.22 -7.59 4.00
C VAL A 132 -0.63 -7.86 2.76
N VAL A 133 -1.85 -7.33 2.69
CA VAL A 133 -2.73 -7.50 1.52
C VAL A 133 -2.14 -6.83 0.28
N GLU A 134 -1.58 -5.63 0.42
CA GLU A 134 -0.88 -4.94 -0.68
C GLU A 134 0.36 -5.71 -1.15
N LEU A 135 1.10 -6.33 -0.23
CA LEU A 135 2.24 -7.18 -0.57
C LEU A 135 1.82 -8.41 -1.37
N ILE A 136 0.74 -9.09 -0.96
CA ILE A 136 0.19 -10.25 -1.70
C ILE A 136 -0.22 -9.83 -3.12
N LEU A 137 -0.92 -8.70 -3.25
CA LEU A 137 -1.31 -8.15 -4.55
C LEU A 137 -0.11 -7.84 -5.45
N GLU A 138 0.97 -7.30 -4.90
CA GLU A 138 2.18 -6.99 -5.65
C GLU A 138 2.90 -8.26 -6.11
N VAL A 139 3.00 -9.28 -5.24
CA VAL A 139 3.57 -10.59 -5.60
C VAL A 139 2.76 -11.25 -6.72
N GLU A 140 1.43 -11.24 -6.63
CA GLU A 140 0.58 -11.81 -7.66
C GLU A 140 0.65 -11.03 -8.98
N ARG A 141 0.81 -9.70 -8.91
CA ARG A 141 1.05 -8.87 -10.10
C ARG A 141 2.36 -9.26 -10.80
N GLN A 142 3.44 -9.43 -10.05
CA GLN A 142 4.74 -9.85 -10.59
C GLN A 142 4.67 -11.25 -11.20
N ARG A 143 3.94 -12.16 -10.54
CA ARG A 143 3.72 -13.51 -11.05
C ARG A 143 3.01 -13.50 -12.40
N ARG A 144 1.90 -12.77 -12.52
CA ARG A 144 1.16 -12.65 -13.78
C ARG A 144 1.99 -12.00 -14.89
N PHE A 145 2.75 -10.96 -14.56
CA PHE A 145 3.65 -10.34 -15.53
C PHE A 145 4.71 -11.32 -16.05
N THR A 146 5.19 -12.22 -15.18
CA THR A 146 6.13 -13.28 -15.57
C THR A 146 5.45 -14.34 -16.43
N GLU A 147 4.23 -14.77 -16.06
CA GLU A 147 3.41 -15.70 -16.84
C GLU A 147 3.13 -15.15 -18.25
N ASP A 148 2.74 -13.87 -18.37
CA ASP A 148 2.50 -13.19 -19.64
C ASP A 148 3.76 -13.17 -20.55
N ILE A 149 4.95 -12.93 -19.97
CA ILE A 149 6.23 -12.98 -20.71
C ILE A 149 6.52 -14.40 -21.19
N THR A 150 6.35 -15.40 -20.33
CA THR A 150 6.60 -16.79 -20.72
C THR A 150 5.62 -17.27 -21.81
N ASP A 151 4.37 -16.81 -21.77
CA ASP A 151 3.38 -17.13 -22.79
C ASP A 151 3.70 -16.44 -24.13
N THR A 152 4.18 -15.19 -24.10
CA THR A 152 4.65 -14.50 -25.32
C THR A 152 5.91 -15.15 -25.91
N GLU A 153 6.86 -15.58 -25.08
CA GLU A 153 8.04 -16.35 -25.54
C GLU A 153 7.65 -17.73 -26.10
N ALA A 154 6.67 -18.40 -25.51
CA ALA A 154 6.12 -19.65 -26.03
C ALA A 154 5.42 -19.45 -27.39
N MET A 155 4.66 -18.36 -27.57
CA MET A 155 4.06 -18.02 -28.87
C MET A 155 5.11 -17.67 -29.92
N LEU A 156 6.18 -16.95 -29.56
CA LEU A 156 7.27 -16.59 -30.48
C LEU A 156 8.15 -17.79 -30.85
N SER A 157 8.38 -18.73 -29.93
CA SER A 157 9.11 -19.97 -30.21
C SER A 157 8.28 -20.98 -31.00
N GLY A 158 6.94 -20.97 -30.86
CA GLY A 158 6.00 -21.64 -31.76
C GLY A 158 5.95 -21.05 -33.17
N PHE A 159 6.43 -19.80 -33.35
CA PHE A 159 6.63 -19.15 -34.65
C PHE A 159 8.02 -19.45 -35.24
N ARG A 160 8.61 -20.63 -34.96
CA ARG A 160 9.69 -21.16 -35.80
C ARG A 160 9.09 -21.54 -37.16
N VAL A 161 9.27 -20.62 -38.10
CA VAL A 161 9.08 -20.75 -39.55
C VAL A 161 9.25 -22.21 -40.00
N SER A 162 8.13 -22.86 -40.33
CA SER A 162 8.11 -24.19 -40.94
C SER A 162 8.38 -24.16 -42.46
N ASP A 163 8.87 -23.05 -42.99
CA ASP A 163 9.22 -22.90 -44.40
C ASP A 163 10.75 -22.80 -44.58
N THR A 164 11.41 -23.95 -44.48
CA THR A 164 12.59 -24.22 -45.32
C THR A 164 12.19 -25.20 -46.41
N ARG A 165 11.33 -24.74 -47.33
CA ARG A 165 11.37 -25.28 -48.69
C ARG A 165 12.74 -24.91 -49.24
N ALA A 166 13.54 -25.93 -49.51
CA ALA A 166 14.83 -25.82 -50.17
C ALA A 166 14.72 -24.88 -51.37
N ILE A 167 15.37 -23.71 -51.29
CA ILE A 167 15.64 -22.90 -52.46
C ILE A 167 16.77 -23.62 -53.18
N THR A 168 16.42 -24.49 -54.12
CA THR A 168 17.35 -25.04 -55.11
C THR A 168 17.72 -23.90 -56.05
N TYR A 169 18.95 -23.40 -55.95
CA TYR A 169 19.50 -22.50 -56.95
C TYR A 169 19.82 -23.30 -58.22
N PRO A 170 19.37 -22.88 -59.42
CA PRO A 170 19.77 -23.53 -60.65
C PRO A 170 21.23 -23.19 -60.93
N HIS A 171 22.11 -24.18 -60.86
CA HIS A 171 23.50 -24.06 -61.27
C HIS A 171 23.57 -24.13 -62.82
N PRO A 172 24.20 -23.16 -63.50
CA PRO A 172 24.31 -23.18 -64.95
C PRO A 172 25.34 -24.23 -65.42
N HIS A 173 24.99 -24.89 -66.52
CA HIS A 173 25.84 -25.78 -67.30
C HIS A 173 27.16 -25.12 -67.68
N HIS A 174 28.29 -25.79 -67.44
CA HIS A 174 29.43 -25.76 -68.35
C HIS A 174 30.18 -27.09 -68.35
N ALA A 175 30.52 -27.51 -69.56
CA ALA A 175 31.15 -28.76 -69.97
C ALA A 175 32.69 -28.72 -69.85
N GLY A 176 33.30 -29.91 -69.79
CA GLY A 176 34.75 -30.16 -69.87
C GLY A 176 35.15 -31.26 -68.88
N GLN A 177 35.13 -32.56 -69.21
CA GLN A 177 36.05 -33.34 -70.07
C GLN A 177 37.41 -33.65 -69.39
N GLN A 178 37.63 -34.96 -69.16
CA GLN A 178 38.92 -35.71 -69.04
C GLN A 178 39.74 -35.50 -67.74
N CYS A 179 40.44 -36.47 -67.11
CA CYS A 179 40.96 -37.79 -67.50
C CYS A 179 41.28 -38.68 -66.26
N TYR A 180 41.31 -39.99 -66.50
CA TYR A 180 41.97 -41.14 -65.81
C TYR A 180 42.89 -40.91 -64.58
N ALA A 181 42.80 -41.80 -63.57
CA ALA A 181 43.72 -42.95 -63.41
C ALA A 181 43.46 -43.75 -62.11
N SER A 182 43.72 -45.06 -62.22
CA SER A 182 43.60 -46.14 -61.23
C SER A 182 44.80 -46.28 -60.28
N ALA A 183 44.67 -47.25 -59.36
CA ALA A 183 45.67 -47.87 -58.47
C ALA A 183 45.92 -47.11 -57.16
N GLY A 184 46.01 -47.72 -55.98
CA GLY A 184 46.09 -49.13 -55.61
C GLY A 184 46.76 -49.22 -54.22
N ASN A 185 46.38 -50.26 -53.47
CA ASN A 185 47.12 -50.95 -52.40
C ASN A 185 47.46 -50.30 -51.04
N SER A 186 46.92 -50.96 -50.01
CA SER A 186 47.58 -51.55 -48.80
C SER A 186 48.60 -50.72 -48.00
N VAL A 187 48.32 -50.52 -46.71
CA VAL A 187 48.74 -51.42 -45.59
C VAL A 187 47.66 -51.39 -44.52
#